data_AF-A0A914WVI7-F1
#
_entry.id   AF-A0A914WVI7-F1
#
_cell.length_a   1.000
_cell.length_b   1.000
_cell.length_c   1.000
_cell.angle_alpha   90.00
_cell.angle_beta   90.00
_cell.angle_gamma   90.00
#
_symmetry.space_group_name_H-M   'P 1'
#
loop_
_entity.id
_entity.type
_entity.pdbx_description
1 polymer ?
#
loop_
_entity_poly.entity_id
_entity_poly.type
_entity_poly.pdbx_seq_one_letter_code
_entity_poly.pdbx_strand_id
1 'polypeptide(L)'
;MGKPKPRKQGKDKPSTSAGNKQEIPFNTDRGQHILKNPGVVNAIIEKSAIKSTDTVLEVGPGTGNLTVKLLEKSKNVVACEIDHRLIAELKKRV
;
A
#
# COMPACT_ATOMS: atom_id res chain seq x y z
N MET A 1 -18.98 35.17 44.83
CA MET A 1 -19.05 35.82 43.50
C MET A 1 -17.63 35.96 42.94
N GLY A 2 -17.15 34.96 42.21
CA GLY A 2 -15.84 35.00 41.54
C GLY A 2 -16.04 35.02 40.03
N LYS A 3 -15.41 35.98 39.33
CA LYS A 3 -15.56 36.18 37.88
C LYS A 3 -15.03 34.97 37.09
N PRO A 4 -15.66 34.57 35.96
CA PRO A 4 -15.21 33.43 35.17
C PRO A 4 -13.96 33.77 34.33
N LYS A 5 -13.03 32.82 34.21
CA LYS A 5 -11.82 32.94 33.37
C LYS A 5 -12.17 32.75 31.88
N PRO A 6 -11.54 33.47 30.94
CA PRO A 6 -11.79 33.30 29.51
C PRO A 6 -11.16 31.99 28.99
N ARG A 7 -11.95 31.24 28.21
CA ARG A 7 -11.60 29.97 27.57
C ARG A 7 -10.68 30.24 26.37
N LYS A 8 -9.49 29.62 26.32
CA LYS A 8 -8.59 29.72 25.15
C LYS A 8 -9.26 29.05 23.93
N GLN A 9 -9.57 29.85 22.90
CA GLN A 9 -9.95 29.37 21.58
C GLN A 9 -8.75 28.69 20.91
N GLY A 10 -8.90 27.41 20.58
CA GLY A 10 -8.00 26.71 19.68
C GLY A 10 -8.09 27.35 18.30
N LYS A 11 -6.95 27.65 17.69
CA LYS A 11 -6.88 28.21 16.35
C LYS A 11 -7.23 27.11 15.34
N ASP A 12 -8.37 27.25 14.68
CA ASP A 12 -8.75 26.47 13.51
C ASP A 12 -7.72 26.70 12.39
N LYS A 13 -7.10 25.61 11.91
CA LYS A 13 -6.29 25.63 10.68
C LYS A 13 -7.21 25.36 9.49
N PRO A 14 -6.99 26.04 8.35
CA PRO A 14 -7.87 25.93 7.19
C PRO A 14 -7.84 24.52 6.60
N SER A 15 -9.03 23.98 6.38
CA SER A 15 -9.30 22.71 5.73
C SER A 15 -8.90 22.76 4.26
N THR A 16 -7.82 22.07 3.90
CA THR A 16 -7.55 21.72 2.49
C THR A 16 -8.10 20.32 2.26
N SER A 17 -9.25 20.25 1.57
CA SER A 17 -9.90 19.01 1.14
C SER A 17 -9.08 18.34 0.04
N ALA A 18 -8.27 17.35 0.40
CA ALA A 18 -7.70 16.35 -0.51
C ALA A 18 -8.23 14.98 -0.09
N GLY A 19 -8.73 14.21 -1.07
CA GLY A 19 -9.54 13.01 -0.87
C GLY A 19 -9.02 12.04 0.18
N ASN A 20 -9.96 11.49 0.95
CA ASN A 20 -9.75 10.58 2.06
C ASN A 20 -9.15 9.25 1.57
N LYS A 21 -7.84 9.21 1.29
CA LYS A 21 -7.10 7.97 1.08
C LYS A 21 -6.93 7.34 2.46
N GLN A 22 -7.87 6.49 2.86
CA GLN A 22 -7.74 5.72 4.09
C GLN A 22 -6.42 4.96 4.04
N GLU A 23 -5.43 5.42 4.81
CA GLU A 23 -4.18 4.70 4.99
C GLU A 23 -4.51 3.40 5.71
N ILE A 24 -4.37 2.27 5.01
CA ILE A 24 -4.59 0.96 5.61
C ILE A 24 -3.47 0.76 6.63
N PRO A 25 -3.77 0.63 7.94
CA PRO A 25 -2.74 0.44 8.94
C PRO A 25 -2.13 -0.94 8.77
N PHE A 26 -0.80 -0.97 8.57
CA PHE A 26 -0.02 -2.18 8.44
C PHE A 26 0.45 -2.64 9.82
N ASN A 27 0.38 -3.95 10.06
CA ASN A 27 0.80 -4.55 11.31
C ASN A 27 2.21 -5.17 11.17
N THR A 28 3.20 -4.49 11.73
CA THR A 28 4.60 -4.95 11.74
C THR A 28 4.81 -6.20 12.58
N ASP A 29 4.03 -6.41 13.63
CA ASP A 29 4.11 -7.62 14.49
C ASP A 29 3.65 -8.87 13.72
N ARG A 30 2.80 -8.68 12.69
CA ARG A 30 2.37 -9.73 11.76
C ARG A 30 3.24 -9.80 10.50
N GLY A 31 4.38 -9.11 10.48
CA GLY A 31 5.34 -9.12 9.37
C GLY A 31 4.93 -8.30 8.14
N GLN A 32 3.94 -7.40 8.25
CA GLN A 32 3.54 -6.55 7.11
C GLN A 32 4.54 -5.39 6.91
N HIS A 33 5.61 -5.65 6.16
CA HIS A 33 6.57 -4.63 5.73
C HIS A 33 6.35 -4.24 4.27
N ILE A 34 6.00 -2.97 4.04
CA ILE A 34 5.66 -2.50 2.70
C ILE A 34 6.88 -2.12 1.89
N LEU A 35 7.04 -2.76 0.74
CA LEU A 35 8.08 -2.47 -0.23
C LEU A 35 7.76 -1.17 -0.97
N LYS A 36 8.32 -0.05 -0.52
CA LYS A 36 8.07 1.31 -1.10
C LYS A 36 9.13 1.79 -2.07
N ASN A 37 10.35 1.26 -2.01
CA ASN A 37 11.46 1.73 -2.83
C ASN A 37 11.38 1.13 -4.25
N PRO A 38 11.15 1.94 -5.30
CA PRO A 38 11.01 1.44 -6.66
C PRO A 38 12.32 0.84 -7.21
N GLY A 39 13.49 1.31 -6.76
CA GLY A 39 14.78 0.75 -7.16
C GLY A 39 14.94 -0.69 -6.67
N VAL A 40 14.46 -1.00 -5.46
CA VAL A 40 14.47 -2.38 -4.93
C VAL A 40 13.47 -3.25 -5.69
N VAL A 41 12.28 -2.74 -6.00
CA VAL A 41 11.28 -3.45 -6.83
C VAL A 41 11.88 -3.81 -8.20
N ASN A 42 12.48 -2.85 -8.89
CA ASN A 42 13.08 -3.08 -10.21
C ASN A 42 14.23 -4.08 -10.12
N ALA A 43 15.09 -3.97 -9.11
CA ALA A 43 16.18 -4.92 -8.90
C ALA A 43 15.69 -6.35 -8.65
N ILE A 44 14.55 -6.52 -7.93
CA ILE A 44 13.91 -7.83 -7.76
C ILE A 44 13.48 -8.38 -9.12
N ILE A 45 12.74 -7.58 -9.91
CA ILE A 45 12.23 -7.99 -11.23
C ILE A 45 13.37 -8.39 -12.17
N GLU A 46 14.41 -7.57 -12.27
CA GLU A 46 15.57 -7.84 -13.13
C GLU A 46 16.29 -9.13 -12.75
N LYS A 47 16.50 -9.36 -11.45
CA LYS A 47 17.16 -10.57 -10.94
C LYS A 47 16.28 -11.82 -10.99
N SER A 48 14.96 -11.65 -11.11
CA SER A 48 14.02 -12.78 -11.14
C SER A 48 13.96 -13.49 -12.49
N ALA A 49 14.59 -12.92 -13.54
CA ALA A 49 14.72 -13.53 -14.87
C ALA A 49 13.38 -14.02 -15.48
N ILE A 50 12.30 -13.30 -15.18
CA ILE A 50 10.94 -13.64 -15.62
C ILE A 50 10.83 -13.49 -17.13
N LYS A 51 10.25 -14.50 -17.77
CA LYS A 51 9.93 -14.50 -19.20
C LYS A 51 8.47 -14.15 -19.41
N SER A 52 8.17 -13.61 -20.60
CA SER A 52 6.80 -13.27 -21.01
C SER A 52 5.87 -14.47 -21.14
N THR A 53 6.40 -15.70 -21.12
CA THR A 53 5.62 -16.95 -21.11
C THR A 53 5.26 -17.44 -19.72
N ASP A 54 5.90 -16.89 -18.68
CA ASP A 54 5.82 -17.45 -17.34
C ASP A 54 4.51 -17.09 -16.65
N THR A 55 4.08 -17.96 -15.75
CA THR A 55 3.03 -17.68 -14.76
C THR A 55 3.69 -17.56 -13.39
N VAL A 56 3.50 -16.42 -12.73
CA VAL A 56 4.13 -16.11 -11.44
C VAL A 56 3.11 -16.29 -10.32
N LEU A 57 3.51 -16.95 -9.23
CA LEU A 57 2.77 -16.94 -7.97
C LEU A 57 3.39 -15.90 -7.02
N GLU A 58 2.62 -14.90 -6.62
CA GLU A 58 3.01 -13.91 -5.63
C GLU A 58 2.30 -14.18 -4.30
N VAL A 59 3.08 -14.36 -3.23
CA VAL A 59 2.55 -14.53 -1.86
C VAL A 59 2.75 -13.21 -1.11
N GLY A 60 1.66 -12.67 -0.55
CA GLY A 60 1.68 -11.37 0.13
C GLY A 60 1.89 -10.19 -0.83
N PRO A 61 1.05 -10.02 -1.87
CA PRO A 61 1.15 -8.90 -2.80
C PRO A 61 1.00 -7.52 -2.12
N GLY A 62 0.37 -7.47 -0.94
CA GLY A 62 0.21 -6.25 -0.16
C GLY A 62 -0.50 -5.16 -0.97
N THR A 63 0.15 -4.00 -1.13
CA THR A 63 -0.37 -2.87 -1.92
C THR A 63 -0.12 -2.98 -3.42
N GLY A 64 0.45 -4.10 -3.90
CA GLY A 64 0.65 -4.37 -5.32
C GLY A 64 1.83 -3.66 -5.99
N ASN A 65 2.80 -3.15 -5.21
CA ASN A 65 3.97 -2.46 -5.80
C ASN A 65 4.83 -3.41 -6.66
N LEU A 66 4.96 -4.68 -6.24
CA LEU A 66 5.66 -5.70 -7.02
C LEU A 66 4.73 -6.33 -8.07
N THR A 67 3.48 -6.63 -7.71
CA THR A 67 2.45 -7.20 -8.60
C THR A 67 2.34 -6.48 -9.95
N VAL A 68 2.27 -5.14 -9.95
CA VAL A 68 2.18 -4.36 -11.19
C VAL A 68 3.39 -4.62 -12.10
N LYS A 69 4.60 -4.70 -11.53
CA LYS A 69 5.82 -4.96 -12.29
C LYS A 69 5.93 -6.40 -12.76
N LEU A 70 5.40 -7.36 -12.00
CA LEU A 70 5.30 -8.75 -12.43
C LEU A 70 4.35 -8.91 -13.62
N LEU A 71 3.20 -8.21 -13.61
CA LEU A 71 2.23 -8.21 -14.70
C LEU A 71 2.80 -7.58 -15.99
N GLU A 72 3.68 -6.58 -15.88
CA GLU A 72 4.38 -6.00 -17.04
C GLU A 72 5.35 -6.99 -17.74
N LYS A 73 5.79 -8.06 -17.05
CA LYS A 73 6.87 -8.95 -17.52
C LYS A 73 6.45 -10.39 -17.78
N SER A 74 5.40 -10.86 -17.11
CA SER A 74 4.93 -12.25 -17.16
C SER A 74 3.65 -12.38 -17.98
N LYS A 75 3.29 -13.61 -18.33
CA LYS A 75 2.00 -13.89 -18.99
C LYS A 75 0.84 -13.69 -18.02
N ASN A 76 1.00 -14.21 -16.80
CA ASN A 76 -0.01 -14.23 -15.76
C ASN A 76 0.65 -14.09 -14.39
N VAL A 77 -0.05 -13.43 -13.47
CA VAL A 77 0.30 -13.41 -12.04
C VAL A 77 -0.88 -13.92 -11.23
N VAL A 78 -0.64 -14.92 -10.39
CA VAL A 78 -1.58 -15.41 -9.38
C VAL A 78 -1.12 -14.84 -8.05
N ALA A 79 -1.95 -14.03 -7.40
CA ALA A 79 -1.61 -13.39 -6.14
C ALA A 79 -2.42 -13.97 -4.98
N CYS A 80 -1.74 -14.33 -3.89
CA CYS A 80 -2.35 -14.88 -2.67
C CYS A 80 -2.11 -13.93 -1.49
N GLU A 81 -3.19 -13.41 -0.92
CA GLU A 81 -3.19 -12.50 0.23
C GLU A 81 -4.19 -12.99 1.27
N ILE A 82 -3.83 -12.86 2.55
CA ILE A 82 -4.66 -13.27 3.68
C ILE A 82 -5.46 -12.07 4.21
N ASP A 83 -4.91 -10.86 4.13
CA ASP A 83 -5.57 -9.64 4.60
C ASP A 83 -6.59 -9.13 3.58
N HIS A 84 -7.88 -9.32 3.88
CA HIS A 84 -8.99 -8.87 3.02
C HIS A 84 -8.96 -7.37 2.70
N ARG A 85 -8.39 -6.53 3.58
CA ARG A 85 -8.28 -5.09 3.35
C ARG A 85 -7.29 -4.80 2.23
N LEU A 86 -6.18 -5.53 2.21
CA LEU A 86 -5.15 -5.42 1.17
C LEU A 86 -5.64 -6.03 -0.15
N ILE A 87 -6.42 -7.11 -0.11
CA ILE A 87 -7.09 -7.64 -1.31
C ILE A 87 -7.97 -6.57 -1.97
N ALA A 88 -8.77 -5.85 -1.18
CA ALA A 88 -9.64 -4.80 -1.70
C ALA A 88 -8.84 -3.64 -2.30
N GLU A 89 -7.69 -3.30 -1.73
CA GLU A 89 -6.82 -2.25 -2.28
C GLU A 89 -6.08 -2.71 -3.54
N LEU A 90 -5.57 -3.94 -3.54
CA LEU A 90 -4.89 -4.54 -4.69
C LEU A 90 -5.83 -4.58 -5.89
N LYS A 91 -7.08 -5.04 -5.71
CA LYS A 91 -8.10 -5.09 -6.77
C LYS A 91 -8.47 -3.74 -7.40
N LYS A 92 -8.20 -2.63 -6.71
CA LYS A 92 -8.41 -1.29 -7.30
C LYS A 92 -7.23 -0.85 -8.16
N ARG A 93 -6.06 -1.44 -7.92
CA ARG A 93 -4.79 -1.06 -8.54
C ARG A 93 -4.46 -1.91 -9.77
N VAL A 94 -4.81 -3.20 -9.77
CA VAL A 94 -4.55 -4.15 -10.87
C VAL A 94 -5.82 -4.57 -11.58
#